data_AF-A0A523J3E8-F1
#
_entry.id   AF-A0A523J3E8-F1
#
_cell.length_a   1.000
_cell.length_b   1.000
_cell.length_c   1.000
_cell.angle_alpha   90.00
_cell.angle_beta   90.00
_cell.angle_gamma   90.00
#
_symmetry.space_group_name_H-M   'P 1'
#
loop_
_entity.id
_entity.type
_entity.pdbx_description
1 polymer ?
#
loop_
_entity_poly.entity_id
_entity_poly.type
_entity_poly.pdbx_seq_one_letter_code
_entity_poly.pdbx_strand_id
1 'polypeptide(L)' 'MENKNKEQKSKLVKICRELDPFGPIPPEDEKVLRDFGINDFSDPFAVTKELLKLLDLVDEKKH' A
#
# COMPACT_ATOMS: atom_id res chain seq x y z
N MET A 1 13.25 10.96 12.37
CA MET A 1 12.65 10.47 11.10
C MET A 1 12.09 9.05 11.18
N GLU A 2 12.37 8.27 12.24
CA GLU A 2 11.95 6.86 12.37
C GLU A 2 10.44 6.61 12.55
N ASN A 3 9.70 7.55 13.14
CA ASN A 3 8.28 7.36 13.47
C ASN A 3 7.34 7.43 12.24
N LYS A 4 7.68 8.22 11.22
CA LYS A 4 6.85 8.35 10.01
C LYS A 4 6.81 7.05 9.20
N ASN A 5 7.93 6.33 9.11
CA ASN A 5 8.00 5.06 8.38
C ASN A 5 7.16 3.95 9.05
N LYS A 6 7.08 3.91 10.39
CA LYS A 6 6.24 2.93 11.10
C LYS A 6 4.75 3.16 10.86
N GLU A 7 4.29 4.40 10.91
CA GLU A 7 2.89 4.73 10.67
C GLU A 7 2.49 4.44 9.21
N GLN A 8 3.36 4.79 8.27
CA GLN A 8 3.16 4.51 6.85
C GLN A 8 3.18 3.01 6.52
N LYS A 9 4.08 2.22 7.14
CA LYS A 9 4.05 0.75 7.06
C LYS A 9 2.74 0.17 7.57
N SER A 10 2.25 0.66 8.71
CA SER A 10 1.00 0.20 9.31
C SER A 10 -0.20 0.41 8.37
N LYS A 11 -0.25 1.57 7.69
CA LYS A 11 -1.29 1.88 6.70
C LYS A 11 -1.22 0.95 5.50
N LEU A 12 -0.04 0.72 4.91
CA LEU A 12 0.15 -0.24 3.81
C LEU A 12 -0.30 -1.67 4.18
N VAL A 13 0.09 -2.14 5.37
CA VAL A 13 -0.29 -3.47 5.86
C VAL A 13 -1.81 -3.57 6.05
N LYS A 14 -2.44 -2.51 6.56
CA LYS A 14 -3.90 -2.45 6.71
C LYS A 14 -4.58 -2.56 5.35
N ILE A 15 -4.15 -1.74 4.37
CA ILE A 15 -4.68 -1.77 3.00
C ILE A 15 -4.54 -3.17 2.41
N CYS A 16 -3.37 -3.80 2.49
CA CYS A 16 -3.19 -5.15 1.94
C CYS A 16 -4.11 -6.22 2.57
N ARG A 17 -4.57 -6.03 3.80
CA ARG A 17 -5.47 -6.97 4.48
C ARG A 17 -6.94 -6.73 4.18
N GLU A 18 -7.31 -5.48 3.90
CA GLU A 18 -8.70 -5.03 3.74
C GLU A 18 -9.08 -4.80 2.27
N LEU A 19 -8.10 -4.65 1.37
CA LEU A 19 -8.34 -4.43 -0.05
C LEU A 19 -9.05 -5.64 -0.66
N ASP A 20 -10.26 -5.41 -1.16
CA ASP A 20 -10.99 -6.35 -2.00
C ASP A 20 -10.55 -6.15 -3.46
N PRO A 21 -9.90 -7.13 -4.11
CA PRO A 21 -9.50 -7.01 -5.51
C PRO A 21 -10.69 -6.88 -6.49
N PHE A 22 -11.91 -7.20 -6.07
CA PHE A 22 -13.09 -7.10 -6.92
C PHE A 22 -13.95 -5.88 -6.60
N GLY A 23 -13.60 -5.16 -5.53
CA GLY A 23 -14.28 -3.96 -5.06
C GLY A 23 -13.57 -2.68 -5.47
N PRO A 24 -14.27 -1.53 -5.47
CA PRO A 24 -13.63 -0.23 -5.61
C PRO A 24 -12.74 0.06 -4.40
N ILE A 25 -11.58 0.69 -4.64
CA ILE A 25 -10.65 1.08 -3.58
C ILE A 25 -11.25 2.27 -2.80
N PRO A 26 -11.24 2.24 -1.46
CA PRO A 26 -11.69 3.37 -0.65
C PRO A 26 -10.85 4.64 -0.94
N PRO A 27 -11.45 5.85 -0.97
CA PRO A 27 -10.72 7.09 -1.24
C PRO A 27 -9.58 7.38 -0.26
N GLU A 28 -9.70 6.91 0.98
CA GLU A 28 -8.66 7.02 2.00
C GLU A 28 -7.43 6.18 1.66
N ASP A 29 -7.65 4.98 1.11
CA ASP A 29 -6.60 4.06 0.69
C ASP A 29 -5.95 4.53 -0.61
N GLU A 30 -6.75 5.03 -1.57
CA GLU A 30 -6.22 5.66 -2.79
C GLU A 30 -5.21 6.76 -2.47
N LYS A 31 -5.51 7.61 -1.49
CA LYS A 31 -4.60 8.69 -1.09
C LYS A 31 -3.26 8.13 -0.60
N VAL A 32 -3.31 7.11 0.26
CA VAL A 32 -2.10 6.45 0.76
C VAL A 32 -1.32 5.81 -0.39
N LEU A 33 -2.00 5.09 -1.27
CA LEU A 33 -1.38 4.45 -2.44
C LEU A 33 -0.71 5.48 -3.37
N ARG A 34 -1.33 6.64 -3.59
CA ARG A 34 -0.74 7.76 -4.35
C ARG A 34 0.48 8.36 -3.65
N ASP A 35 0.45 8.51 -2.32
CA ASP A 35 1.61 8.96 -1.54
C ASP A 35 2.81 7.99 -1.69
N PHE A 36 2.54 6.72 -2.00
CA PHE A 36 3.54 5.70 -2.32
C PHE A 36 3.87 5.55 -3.81
N GLY A 37 3.25 6.35 -4.67
CA GLY A 37 3.53 6.37 -6.12
C GLY A 37 2.61 5.49 -6.98
N ILE A 38 1.61 4.83 -6.39
CA ILE A 38 0.61 4.05 -7.14
C ILE A 38 -0.51 5.01 -7.56
N ASN A 39 -0.59 5.29 -8.86
CA ASN A 39 -1.55 6.25 -9.42
C ASN A 39 -2.60 5.63 -10.33
N ASP A 40 -2.41 4.36 -10.70
CA ASP A 40 -3.30 3.60 -11.54
C ASP A 40 -4.03 2.55 -10.70
N PHE A 41 -5.35 2.67 -10.65
CA PHE A 41 -6.26 1.80 -9.91
C PHE A 41 -7.20 1.01 -10.82
N SER A 42 -6.95 1.04 -12.15
CA SER A 42 -7.82 0.39 -13.14
C SER A 42 -7.74 -1.13 -13.09
N ASP A 43 -6.57 -1.67 -12.73
CA ASP A 43 -6.35 -3.10 -12.52
C ASP A 43 -6.07 -3.39 -11.03
N PRO A 44 -7.01 -4.04 -10.33
CA PRO A 44 -6.83 -4.38 -8.91
C PRO A 44 -5.66 -5.35 -8.67
N PHE A 45 -5.32 -6.20 -9.64
CA PHE A 45 -4.16 -7.09 -9.52
C PHE A 45 -2.85 -6.31 -9.65
N ALA A 46 -2.79 -5.30 -10.53
CA ALA A 46 -1.63 -4.41 -10.64
C ALA A 46 -1.40 -3.64 -9.33
N VAL A 47 -2.47 -3.08 -8.74
CA VAL A 47 -2.41 -2.40 -7.44
C VAL A 47 -1.89 -3.33 -6.35
N THR A 48 -2.44 -4.54 -6.28
CA THR A 48 -2.01 -5.56 -5.30
C THR A 48 -0.54 -5.93 -5.48
N LYS A 49 -0.07 -6.07 -6.73
CA LYS A 49 1.33 -6.40 -7.03
C LYS A 49 2.29 -5.29 -6.59
N GLU A 50 1.94 -4.03 -6.85
CA GLU A 50 2.75 -2.89 -6.41
C GLU A 50 2.76 -2.76 -4.88
N LEU A 51 1.61 -2.98 -4.23
CA LEU A 51 1.48 -3.04 -2.78
C LEU A 51 2.41 -4.07 -2.13
N LEU A 52 2.47 -5.29 -2.68
CA LEU A 52 3.35 -6.34 -2.18
C LEU A 52 4.83 -5.96 -2.29
N LYS A 53 5.25 -5.37 -3.43
CA LYS A 53 6.63 -4.86 -3.59
C LYS A 53 6.97 -3.79 -2.56
N LEU A 54 6.04 -2.87 -2.28
CA LEU A 54 6.23 -1.83 -1.28
C LEU A 54 6.37 -2.42 0.12
N LEU A 55 5.58 -3.45 0.45
CA LEU A 55 5.71 -4.16 1.71
C LEU A 55 7.07 -4.84 1.86
N ASP A 56 7.56 -5.52 0.82
CA ASP A 56 8.87 -6.18 0.82
C ASP A 56 10.00 -5.17 1.05
N LEU A 57 9.99 -4.03 0.34
CA LEU A 57 10.97 -2.95 0.52
C LEU A 57 10.98 -2.35 1.93
N VAL A 58 9.81 -2.32 2.58
CA VAL A 58 9.64 -1.82 3.94
C VAL A 58 9.96 -2.91 4.99
N ASP A 59 10.02 -4.17 4.58
CA ASP A 59 10.47 -5.28 5.44
C ASP A 59 11.97 -5.53 5.36
N GLU A 60 12.59 -5.45 4.19
CA GLU A 60 14.05 -5.58 4.02
C GLU A 60 14.83 -4.51 4.79
N LYS A 61 14.24 -3.33 5.04
CA LYS A 61 14.86 -2.30 5.90
C LYS A 61 14.96 -2.66 7.38
N LYS A 62 14.50 -3.85 7.80
CA LYS A 62 14.62 -4.35 9.19
C LYS A 62 15.73 -5.37 9.40
N HIS A 63 16.46 -5.79 8.35
CA HIS A 63 17.57 -6.75 8.45
C HIS A 63 18.94 -6.09 8.27
#